data_AF-Q4DB52-F1
#
_entry.id   AF-Q4DB52-F1
#
_cell.length_a   1.000
_cell.length_b   1.000
_cell.length_c   1.000
_cell.angle_alpha   90.00
_cell.angle_beta   90.00
_cell.angle_gamma   90.00
#
_symmetry.space_group_name_H-M   'P 1'
#
loop_
_entity.id
_entity.type
_entity.pdbx_description
1 polymer ?
#
loop_
_entity_poly.entity_id
_entity_poly.type
_entity_poly.pdbx_seq_one_letter_code
_entity_poly.pdbx_strand_id
1 'polypeptide(L)'
;KPCDQNRHALLMELVDGTLLNNITALGDPEKVYRRSLDLMIKLGEHGLVHGDFNEFNLMITEDMRVIVIDFPQMVSTNHPNAAELFSRDVENLANFFHRRFKVTTLFYPTLEKNVERKAELDRVVFASGCFSSRQQQDLERLLQTQLTAQDEVDSEEEDGQEEDEEEATTLSGNASVDVVSAGGTNACGVHAADGSEGEGQAQRHPPGEVGDDDNGETSSVARSLDEVVDEAAIERRGQRQQNVNFNPDGTVNEEYVRSQVRRNIRRQDNHQFNLGLHRNVQKGRQKQKIRRQIKQGMSNGFFD
;
A
#
# COMPACT_ATOMS: atom_id res chain seq x y z
N LYS A 1 -15.78 0.91 -1.14
CA LYS A 1 -15.91 2.38 -1.02
C LYS A 1 -14.68 2.95 -0.31
N PRO A 2 -14.01 4.01 -0.81
CA PRO A 2 -12.96 4.69 -0.06
C PRO A 2 -13.55 5.46 1.13
N CYS A 3 -12.89 5.40 2.29
CA CYS A 3 -13.33 6.02 3.53
C CYS A 3 -12.45 7.22 3.88
N ASP A 4 -11.13 7.05 4.04
CA ASP A 4 -10.21 8.13 4.42
C ASP A 4 -8.79 7.85 3.89
N GLN A 5 -7.92 8.86 3.88
CA GLN A 5 -6.53 8.72 3.40
C GLN A 5 -5.55 9.50 4.28
N ASN A 6 -4.52 8.80 4.77
CA ASN A 6 -3.48 9.38 5.61
C ASN A 6 -2.09 8.97 5.09
N ARG A 7 -1.41 9.91 4.42
CA ARG A 7 -0.11 9.70 3.77
C ARG A 7 -0.18 8.59 2.72
N HIS A 8 0.41 7.42 2.97
CA HIS A 8 0.39 6.25 2.09
C HIS A 8 -0.70 5.23 2.48
N ALA A 9 -1.38 5.41 3.62
CA ALA A 9 -2.48 4.54 4.03
C ALA A 9 -3.81 5.04 3.43
N LEU A 10 -4.52 4.15 2.75
CA LEU A 10 -5.88 4.34 2.26
C LEU A 10 -6.83 3.45 3.06
N LEU A 11 -7.74 4.04 3.83
CA LEU A 11 -8.81 3.32 4.49
C LEU A 11 -9.98 3.17 3.53
N MET A 12 -10.45 1.94 3.35
CA MET A 12 -11.61 1.63 2.53
C MET A 12 -12.51 0.59 3.21
N GLU A 13 -13.75 0.51 2.74
CA GLU A 13 -14.68 -0.59 2.99
C GLU A 13 -14.02 -1.93 2.65
N LEU A 14 -14.07 -2.88 3.59
CA LEU A 14 -13.68 -4.26 3.34
C LEU A 14 -14.61 -4.86 2.30
N VAL A 15 -14.02 -5.48 1.28
CA VAL A 15 -14.76 -6.21 0.24
C VAL A 15 -14.72 -7.69 0.57
N ASP A 16 -15.88 -8.26 0.89
CA ASP A 16 -16.03 -9.70 1.10
C ASP A 16 -15.97 -10.43 -0.26
N GLY A 17 -14.75 -10.76 -0.69
CA GLY A 17 -14.47 -11.43 -1.94
C GLY A 17 -13.08 -12.05 -1.99
N THR A 18 -12.88 -12.99 -2.91
CA THR A 18 -11.62 -13.72 -3.09
C THR A 18 -10.94 -13.28 -4.38
N LEU A 19 -9.60 -13.16 -4.37
CA LEU A 19 -8.82 -12.90 -5.58
C LEU A 19 -9.05 -14.01 -6.62
N LEU A 20 -9.24 -13.64 -7.88
CA LEU A 20 -9.63 -14.55 -8.96
C LEU A 20 -8.59 -15.66 -9.18
N ASN A 21 -7.29 -15.35 -9.03
CA ASN A 21 -6.21 -16.33 -9.03
C ASN A 21 -6.44 -17.48 -8.03
N ASN A 22 -6.94 -17.17 -6.82
CA ASN A 22 -7.10 -18.14 -5.74
C ASN A 22 -8.35 -19.02 -5.88
N ILE A 23 -9.21 -18.77 -6.87
CA ILE A 23 -10.48 -19.49 -7.02
C ILE A 23 -10.30 -20.73 -7.90
N THR A 24 -10.48 -21.91 -7.30
CA THR A 24 -10.23 -23.19 -7.98
C THR A 24 -11.35 -23.65 -8.89
N ALA A 25 -12.60 -23.40 -8.48
CA ALA A 25 -13.82 -23.72 -9.22
C ALA A 25 -14.79 -22.54 -9.17
N LEU A 26 -15.25 -22.10 -10.33
CA LEU A 26 -16.19 -21.00 -10.49
C LEU A 26 -17.50 -21.57 -11.05
N GLY A 27 -18.65 -21.26 -10.43
CA GLY A 27 -19.92 -21.88 -10.81
C GLY A 27 -20.38 -21.55 -12.24
N ASP A 28 -20.10 -20.31 -12.70
CA ASP A 28 -20.39 -19.83 -14.05
C ASP A 28 -19.23 -18.94 -14.53
N PRO A 29 -18.18 -19.54 -15.14
CA PRO A 29 -17.00 -18.79 -15.57
C PRO A 29 -17.28 -17.87 -16.76
N GLU A 30 -18.24 -18.19 -17.64
CA GLU A 30 -18.62 -17.35 -18.78
C GLU A 30 -19.27 -16.04 -18.33
N LYS A 31 -20.13 -16.10 -17.30
CA LYS A 31 -20.76 -14.92 -16.70
C LYS A 31 -19.76 -14.02 -15.98
N VAL A 32 -18.76 -14.59 -15.30
CA VAL A 32 -17.70 -13.80 -14.67
C VAL A 32 -16.82 -13.15 -15.73
N TYR A 33 -16.38 -13.90 -16.75
CA TYR A 33 -15.64 -13.36 -17.89
C TYR A 33 -16.37 -12.21 -18.58
N ARG A 34 -17.67 -12.37 -18.90
CA ARG A 34 -18.51 -11.29 -19.46
C ARG A 34 -18.57 -10.08 -18.53
N ARG A 35 -18.77 -10.28 -17.21
CA ARG A 35 -18.79 -9.18 -16.22
C ARG A 35 -17.46 -8.43 -16.15
N SER A 36 -16.33 -9.13 -16.27
CA SER A 36 -15.00 -8.52 -16.33
C SER A 36 -14.84 -7.67 -17.60
N LEU A 37 -15.21 -8.18 -18.77
CA LEU A 37 -15.21 -7.40 -20.02
C LEU A 37 -16.14 -6.19 -19.97
N ASP A 38 -17.35 -6.34 -19.40
CA ASP A 38 -18.29 -5.23 -19.20
C ASP A 38 -17.69 -4.12 -18.31
N LEU A 39 -16.86 -4.48 -17.33
CA LEU A 39 -16.14 -3.51 -16.49
C LEU A 39 -15.02 -2.81 -17.26
N MET A 40 -14.22 -3.54 -18.05
CA MET A 40 -13.19 -2.95 -18.90
C MET A 40 -13.78 -1.95 -19.90
N ILE A 41 -14.89 -2.31 -20.56
CA ILE A 41 -15.61 -1.42 -21.47
C ILE A 41 -16.08 -0.18 -20.71
N LYS A 42 -16.72 -0.33 -19.54
CA LYS A 42 -17.16 0.81 -18.70
C LYS A 42 -16.01 1.73 -18.29
N LEU A 43 -14.84 1.21 -17.94
CA LEU A 43 -13.66 2.04 -17.65
C LEU A 43 -13.29 2.88 -18.87
N GLY A 44 -13.23 2.25 -20.06
CA GLY A 44 -12.98 2.93 -21.33
C GLY A 44 -14.02 4.00 -21.64
N GLU A 45 -15.31 3.74 -21.39
CA GLU A 45 -16.40 4.71 -21.60
C GLU A 45 -16.24 5.95 -20.70
N HIS A 46 -15.59 5.78 -19.54
CA HIS A 46 -15.25 6.89 -18.63
C HIS A 46 -13.89 7.52 -18.92
N GLY A 47 -13.20 7.08 -19.97
CA GLY A 47 -11.93 7.65 -20.44
C GLY A 47 -10.68 6.98 -19.87
N LEU A 48 -10.80 5.83 -19.18
CA LEU A 48 -9.69 5.14 -18.52
C LEU A 48 -9.41 3.75 -19.10
N VAL A 49 -8.14 3.34 -19.16
CA VAL A 49 -7.69 1.96 -19.39
C VAL A 49 -6.93 1.51 -18.14
N HIS A 50 -7.08 0.24 -17.73
CA HIS A 50 -6.47 -0.24 -16.49
C HIS A 50 -4.95 -0.32 -16.59
N GLY A 51 -4.46 -0.85 -17.71
CA GLY A 51 -3.03 -1.02 -17.97
C GLY A 51 -2.49 -2.33 -17.40
N ASP A 52 -3.01 -2.81 -16.27
CA ASP A 52 -2.70 -4.13 -15.71
C ASP A 52 -3.96 -4.90 -15.28
N PHE A 53 -4.77 -5.34 -16.24
CA PHE A 53 -5.99 -6.10 -15.97
C PHE A 53 -5.73 -7.62 -16.00
N ASN A 54 -5.49 -8.21 -14.83
CA ASN A 54 -5.10 -9.60 -14.64
C ASN A 54 -5.91 -10.29 -13.51
N GLU A 55 -5.65 -11.58 -13.26
CA GLU A 55 -6.32 -12.41 -12.24
C GLU A 55 -5.98 -12.05 -10.78
N PHE A 56 -4.93 -11.27 -10.56
CA PHE A 56 -4.51 -10.76 -9.24
C PHE A 56 -5.25 -9.46 -8.91
N ASN A 57 -5.55 -8.64 -9.91
CA ASN A 57 -6.26 -7.35 -9.76
C ASN A 57 -7.80 -7.48 -9.83
N LEU A 58 -8.33 -8.72 -9.75
CA LEU A 58 -9.75 -9.02 -9.77
C LEU A 58 -10.18 -9.81 -8.52
N MET A 59 -11.13 -9.27 -7.78
CA MET A 59 -11.82 -9.95 -6.68
C MET A 59 -13.22 -10.38 -7.10
N ILE A 60 -13.65 -11.58 -6.69
CA ILE A 60 -14.99 -12.12 -6.89
C ILE A 60 -15.70 -12.24 -5.55
N THR A 61 -16.88 -11.63 -5.41
CA THR A 61 -17.75 -11.83 -4.24
C THR A 61 -18.59 -13.09 -4.37
N GLU A 62 -19.21 -13.55 -3.27
CA GLU A 62 -20.12 -14.72 -3.27
C GLU A 62 -21.26 -14.59 -4.31
N ASP A 63 -21.78 -13.38 -4.56
CA ASP A 63 -22.78 -13.08 -5.61
C ASP A 63 -22.24 -13.17 -7.06
N MET A 64 -21.01 -13.66 -7.24
CA MET A 64 -20.22 -13.60 -8.48
C MET A 64 -20.03 -12.17 -9.01
N ARG A 65 -20.05 -11.14 -8.15
CA ARG A 65 -19.75 -9.76 -8.58
C ARG A 65 -18.23 -9.62 -8.74
N VAL A 66 -17.82 -9.06 -9.87
CA VAL A 66 -16.41 -8.74 -10.16
C VAL A 66 -16.10 -7.36 -9.60
N ILE A 67 -15.00 -7.24 -8.87
CA ILE A 67 -14.47 -6.00 -8.31
C ILE A 67 -13.02 -5.88 -8.75
N VAL A 68 -12.68 -4.75 -9.37
CA VAL A 68 -11.32 -4.43 -9.81
C VAL A 68 -10.59 -3.73 -8.67
N ILE A 69 -9.32 -4.05 -8.49
CA ILE A 69 -8.40 -3.38 -7.56
C ILE A 69 -7.14 -2.90 -8.30
N ASP A 70 -6.29 -2.15 -7.60
CA ASP A 70 -5.02 -1.58 -8.06
C ASP A 70 -5.07 -0.58 -9.23
N PHE A 71 -5.61 0.61 -8.94
CA PHE A 71 -5.74 1.73 -9.87
C PHE A 71 -4.51 2.68 -10.10
N PRO A 72 -3.29 2.53 -9.52
CA PRO A 72 -2.16 3.44 -9.81
C PRO A 72 -1.70 3.45 -11.27
N GLN A 73 -1.84 2.32 -11.97
CA GLN A 73 -1.34 2.11 -13.34
C GLN A 73 -2.25 2.71 -14.44
N MET A 74 -3.41 3.24 -14.07
CA MET A 74 -4.44 3.63 -15.05
C MET A 74 -4.01 4.77 -15.98
N VAL A 75 -4.26 4.57 -17.28
CA VAL A 75 -3.96 5.56 -18.33
C VAL A 75 -5.25 6.13 -18.94
N SER A 76 -5.16 7.36 -19.46
CA SER A 76 -6.24 7.96 -20.27
C SER A 76 -6.38 7.22 -21.61
N THR A 77 -7.61 7.09 -22.10
CA THR A 77 -7.90 6.63 -23.47
C THR A 77 -7.32 7.55 -24.55
N ASN A 78 -6.88 8.76 -24.20
CA ASN A 78 -6.17 9.67 -25.11
C ASN A 78 -4.66 9.38 -25.22
N HIS A 79 -4.10 8.48 -24.39
CA HIS A 79 -2.69 8.12 -24.44
C HIS A 79 -2.36 7.37 -25.75
N PRO A 80 -1.23 7.64 -26.45
CA PRO A 80 -0.92 6.99 -27.73
C PRO A 80 -0.93 5.46 -27.67
N ASN A 81 -0.52 4.88 -26.54
CA ASN A 81 -0.48 3.42 -26.35
C ASN A 81 -1.78 2.87 -25.72
N ALA A 82 -2.84 3.67 -25.54
CA ALA A 82 -4.06 3.24 -24.85
C ALA A 82 -4.76 2.06 -25.55
N ALA A 83 -4.74 2.03 -26.89
CA ALA A 83 -5.30 0.93 -27.66
C ALA A 83 -4.54 -0.39 -27.44
N GLU A 84 -3.20 -0.33 -27.42
CA GLU A 84 -2.32 -1.48 -27.20
C GLU A 84 -2.48 -2.04 -25.77
N LEU A 85 -2.49 -1.15 -24.77
CA LEU A 85 -2.72 -1.50 -23.36
C LEU A 85 -4.10 -2.15 -23.17
N PHE A 86 -5.14 -1.60 -23.80
CA PHE A 86 -6.48 -2.20 -23.75
C PHE A 86 -6.52 -3.59 -24.41
N SER A 87 -5.87 -3.78 -25.56
CA SER A 87 -5.78 -5.13 -26.16
C SER A 87 -5.01 -6.12 -25.28
N ARG A 88 -3.93 -5.68 -24.62
CA ARG A 88 -3.15 -6.50 -23.68
C ARG A 88 -4.01 -6.94 -22.49
N ASP A 89 -4.73 -6.00 -21.88
CA ASP A 89 -5.68 -6.27 -20.78
C ASP A 89 -6.74 -7.31 -21.20
N VAL A 90 -7.27 -7.23 -22.43
CA VAL A 90 -8.25 -8.18 -22.96
C VAL A 90 -7.63 -9.56 -23.21
N GLU A 91 -6.43 -9.62 -23.77
CA GLU A 91 -5.72 -10.87 -24.05
C GLU A 91 -5.33 -11.59 -22.76
N ASN A 92 -4.81 -10.88 -21.75
CA ASN A 92 -4.50 -11.44 -20.43
C ASN A 92 -5.73 -12.13 -19.82
N LEU A 93 -6.86 -11.41 -19.75
CA LEU A 93 -8.12 -11.93 -19.25
C LEU A 93 -8.60 -13.15 -20.05
N ALA A 94 -8.59 -13.09 -21.37
CA ALA A 94 -9.03 -14.20 -22.24
C ALA A 94 -8.13 -15.44 -22.07
N ASN A 95 -6.81 -15.25 -21.99
CA ASN A 95 -5.84 -16.31 -21.77
C ASN A 95 -6.05 -16.99 -20.40
N PHE A 96 -6.28 -16.21 -19.33
CA PHE A 96 -6.56 -16.76 -18.01
C PHE A 96 -7.83 -17.63 -18.00
N PHE A 97 -8.97 -17.09 -18.47
CA PHE A 97 -10.24 -17.84 -18.49
C PHE A 97 -10.17 -19.09 -19.39
N HIS A 98 -9.45 -19.03 -20.50
CA HIS A 98 -9.21 -20.19 -21.36
C HIS A 98 -8.34 -21.26 -20.68
N ARG A 99 -7.22 -20.86 -20.06
CA ARG A 99 -6.29 -21.78 -19.38
C ARG A 99 -6.94 -22.41 -18.14
N ARG A 100 -7.55 -21.60 -17.28
CA ARG A 100 -8.01 -21.98 -15.92
C ARG A 100 -9.39 -22.63 -15.89
N PHE A 101 -10.33 -22.13 -16.69
CA PHE A 101 -11.74 -22.57 -16.67
C PHE A 101 -12.21 -23.20 -17.98
N LYS A 102 -11.32 -23.33 -18.98
CA LYS A 102 -11.61 -23.91 -20.32
C LYS A 102 -12.76 -23.21 -21.06
N VAL A 103 -12.99 -21.92 -20.78
CA VAL A 103 -13.97 -21.11 -21.51
C VAL A 103 -13.61 -21.09 -23.00
N THR A 104 -14.58 -21.43 -23.84
CA THR A 104 -14.43 -21.50 -25.30
C THR A 104 -15.02 -20.26 -25.98
N THR A 105 -16.07 -19.66 -25.42
CA THR A 105 -16.72 -18.45 -25.94
C THR A 105 -16.00 -17.18 -25.48
N LEU A 106 -14.81 -16.95 -26.04
CA LEU A 106 -14.03 -15.74 -25.79
C LEU A 106 -14.49 -14.58 -26.71
N PHE A 107 -14.44 -13.35 -26.19
CA PHE A 107 -14.79 -12.14 -26.94
C PHE A 107 -13.70 -11.10 -26.73
N TYR A 108 -13.21 -10.54 -27.84
CA TYR A 108 -12.09 -9.60 -27.85
C TYR A 108 -12.60 -8.20 -28.24
N PRO A 109 -13.11 -7.39 -27.29
CA PRO A 109 -13.46 -6.02 -27.57
C PRO A 109 -12.22 -5.21 -27.94
N THR A 110 -12.42 -4.17 -28.75
CA THR A 110 -11.38 -3.21 -29.12
C THR A 110 -11.80 -1.81 -28.74
N LEU A 111 -10.85 -1.00 -28.28
CA LEU A 111 -11.12 0.35 -27.77
C LEU A 111 -11.87 1.23 -28.79
N GLU A 112 -11.52 1.13 -30.07
CA GLU A 112 -12.13 1.93 -31.15
C GLU A 112 -13.57 1.52 -31.52
N LYS A 113 -13.94 0.25 -31.35
CA LYS A 113 -15.21 -0.30 -31.86
C LYS A 113 -16.25 -0.59 -30.78
N ASN A 114 -15.81 -0.79 -29.54
CA ASN A 114 -16.65 -1.26 -28.45
C ASN A 114 -16.79 -0.25 -27.30
N VAL A 115 -16.08 0.88 -27.36
CA VAL A 115 -16.05 1.87 -26.29
C VAL A 115 -16.42 3.24 -26.85
N GLU A 116 -17.62 3.72 -26.51
CA GLU A 116 -18.06 5.09 -26.78
C GLU A 116 -17.83 5.95 -25.53
N ARG A 117 -17.13 7.09 -25.68
CA ARG A 117 -16.79 7.94 -24.53
C ARG A 117 -18.04 8.67 -24.00
N LYS A 118 -18.42 8.35 -22.76
CA LYS A 118 -19.56 8.94 -22.02
C LYS A 118 -19.12 9.91 -20.93
N ALA A 119 -17.91 9.77 -20.40
CA ALA A 119 -17.37 10.65 -19.36
C ALA A 119 -15.86 10.93 -19.52
N GLU A 120 -15.34 11.83 -18.68
CA GLU A 120 -13.96 12.30 -18.67
C GLU A 120 -13.32 12.10 -17.28
N LEU A 121 -13.46 10.89 -16.71
CA LEU A 121 -12.93 10.56 -15.39
C LEU A 121 -11.39 10.63 -15.37
N ASP A 122 -10.75 10.39 -16.50
CA ASP A 122 -9.32 10.59 -16.74
C ASP A 122 -8.83 12.02 -16.47
N ARG A 123 -9.66 13.03 -16.71
CA ARG A 123 -9.35 14.43 -16.36
C ARG A 123 -9.50 14.71 -14.86
N VAL A 124 -10.41 14.01 -14.18
CA VAL A 124 -10.70 14.19 -12.74
C VAL A 124 -9.65 13.50 -11.88
N VAL A 125 -9.25 12.29 -12.28
CA VAL A 125 -8.25 11.46 -11.59
C VAL A 125 -6.80 11.92 -11.93
N PHE A 126 -6.63 12.74 -12.98
CA PHE A 126 -5.34 13.05 -13.60
C PHE A 126 -4.63 11.76 -14.04
N ALA A 127 -5.27 10.96 -14.89
CA ALA A 127 -4.66 9.77 -15.44
C ALA A 127 -3.54 10.11 -16.45
N SER A 128 -2.58 9.19 -16.60
CA SER A 128 -1.47 9.29 -17.56
C SER A 128 -1.95 9.63 -18.96
N GLY A 129 -1.31 10.60 -19.61
CA GLY A 129 -1.77 11.16 -20.90
C GLY A 129 -2.46 12.54 -20.84
N CYS A 130 -2.83 13.04 -19.66
CA CYS A 130 -3.25 14.44 -19.45
C CYS A 130 -2.16 15.33 -18.81
N PHE A 131 -0.99 14.76 -18.50
CA PHE A 131 0.07 15.41 -17.74
C PHE A 131 0.95 16.36 -18.57
N SER A 132 1.51 17.37 -17.89
CA SER A 132 2.74 18.01 -18.38
C SER A 132 3.86 16.97 -18.40
N SER A 133 4.71 16.97 -19.44
CA SER A 133 5.74 15.93 -19.69
C SER A 133 6.57 15.53 -18.46
N ARG A 134 6.81 16.45 -17.52
CA ARG A 134 7.52 16.16 -16.26
C ARG A 134 6.73 15.28 -15.29
N GLN A 135 5.42 15.50 -15.15
CA GLN A 135 4.57 14.69 -14.25
C GLN A 135 4.37 13.28 -14.79
N GLN A 136 4.27 13.13 -16.12
CA GLN A 136 4.26 11.83 -16.79
C GLN A 136 5.55 11.05 -16.48
N GLN A 137 6.72 11.67 -16.64
CA GLN A 137 8.02 11.06 -16.33
C GLN A 137 8.19 10.70 -14.85
N ASP A 138 7.77 11.59 -13.94
CA ASP A 138 7.83 11.33 -12.50
C ASP A 138 6.92 10.14 -12.11
N LEU A 139 5.77 9.96 -12.78
CA LEU A 139 4.88 8.82 -12.59
C LEU A 139 5.43 7.53 -13.22
N GLU A 140 5.76 7.53 -14.51
CA GLU A 140 6.36 6.36 -15.22
C GLU A 140 7.55 5.77 -14.46
N ARG A 141 8.40 6.63 -13.91
CA ARG A 141 9.53 6.22 -13.08
C ARG A 141 9.12 5.49 -11.79
N LEU A 142 8.04 5.93 -11.13
CA LEU A 142 7.51 5.26 -9.94
C LEU A 142 6.91 3.90 -10.31
N LEU A 143 6.15 3.82 -11.40
CA LEU A 143 5.55 2.57 -11.89
C LEU A 143 6.64 1.55 -12.26
N GLN A 144 7.69 1.98 -12.97
CA GLN A 144 8.84 1.13 -13.29
C GLN A 144 9.57 0.64 -12.03
N THR A 145 9.69 1.48 -10.99
CA THR A 145 10.32 1.08 -9.72
C THR A 145 9.48 0.04 -8.98
N GLN A 146 8.15 0.08 -9.10
CA GLN A 146 7.26 -0.93 -8.53
C GLN A 146 7.36 -2.27 -9.27
N LEU A 147 7.38 -2.26 -10.61
CA LEU A 147 7.55 -3.48 -11.41
C LEU A 147 8.86 -4.20 -11.06
N THR A 148 9.99 -3.48 -11.05
CA THR A 148 11.29 -4.08 -10.67
C THR A 148 11.31 -4.59 -9.23
N ALA A 149 10.56 -3.96 -8.31
CA ALA A 149 10.46 -4.41 -6.93
C ALA A 149 9.53 -5.62 -6.75
N GLN A 150 8.62 -5.90 -7.69
CA GLN A 150 7.86 -7.14 -7.73
C GLN A 150 8.73 -8.29 -8.27
N ASP A 151 9.45 -8.05 -9.38
CA ASP A 151 10.38 -9.02 -9.96
C ASP A 151 11.49 -9.45 -8.96
N GLU A 152 12.03 -8.53 -8.16
CA GLU A 152 13.03 -8.85 -7.12
C GLU A 152 12.45 -9.67 -5.94
N VAL A 153 11.17 -9.49 -5.58
CA VAL A 153 10.55 -10.25 -4.47
C VAL A 153 10.17 -11.67 -4.88
N ASP A 154 9.63 -11.87 -6.08
CA ASP A 154 9.37 -13.22 -6.62
C ASP A 154 10.68 -14.02 -6.83
N SER A 155 11.82 -13.33 -7.03
CA SER A 155 13.13 -13.96 -7.20
C SER A 155 13.81 -14.39 -5.89
N GLU A 156 13.46 -13.78 -4.74
CA GLU A 156 14.08 -14.08 -3.44
C GLU A 156 13.34 -15.15 -2.62
N GLU A 157 12.13 -15.58 -3.03
CA GLU A 157 11.37 -16.63 -2.33
C GLU A 157 11.56 -18.07 -2.88
N GLU A 158 12.12 -18.28 -4.08
CA GLU A 158 12.33 -19.64 -4.65
C GLU A 158 13.71 -20.28 -4.32
N ASP A 159 14.74 -19.51 -3.91
CA ASP A 159 16.13 -20.00 -3.74
C ASP A 159 16.44 -20.58 -2.33
N GLY A 160 15.41 -21.07 -1.61
CA GLY A 160 15.46 -21.27 -0.15
C GLY A 160 15.47 -22.70 0.40
N GLN A 161 15.02 -23.73 -0.34
CA GLN A 161 14.77 -25.07 0.22
C GLN A 161 14.93 -26.23 -0.80
N GLU A 162 16.12 -26.84 -0.90
CA GLU A 162 16.35 -28.26 -1.27
C GLU A 162 17.82 -28.65 -0.93
N GLU A 163 18.15 -29.96 -0.89
CA GLU A 163 19.43 -30.57 -0.39
C GLU A 163 19.60 -30.49 1.16
N ASP A 164 19.45 -31.54 2.01
CA ASP A 164 19.97 -32.92 1.98
C ASP A 164 19.21 -33.85 2.98
N GLU A 165 18.54 -34.91 2.51
CA GLU A 165 18.19 -36.09 3.33
C GLU A 165 18.24 -37.39 2.49
N GLU A 166 19.39 -38.08 2.43
CA GLU A 166 19.44 -39.48 1.98
C GLU A 166 20.20 -40.44 2.92
N GLU A 167 19.54 -41.59 3.13
CA GLU A 167 19.97 -42.89 3.64
C GLU A 167 20.73 -43.03 4.99
N ALA A 168 20.04 -43.68 5.92
CA ALA A 168 20.63 -44.34 7.07
C ALA A 168 21.36 -45.64 6.69
N THR A 169 22.45 -45.99 7.39
CA THR A 169 22.42 -47.15 8.31
C THR A 169 23.70 -47.37 9.14
N THR A 170 23.47 -47.65 10.44
CA THR A 170 24.20 -48.59 11.31
C THR A 170 25.66 -48.36 11.78
N LEU A 171 25.75 -48.26 13.12
CA LEU A 171 26.65 -48.98 14.05
C LEU A 171 28.06 -48.45 14.38
N SER A 172 28.12 -47.85 15.59
CA SER A 172 28.99 -48.27 16.72
C SER A 172 30.52 -48.20 16.60
N GLY A 173 31.16 -47.39 17.46
CA GLY A 173 32.52 -47.70 17.92
C GLY A 173 33.38 -46.57 18.49
N ASN A 174 33.20 -46.25 19.77
CA ASN A 174 34.18 -45.70 20.73
C ASN A 174 35.50 -45.03 20.26
N ALA A 175 35.64 -43.78 20.72
CA ALA A 175 36.76 -43.29 21.55
C ALA A 175 38.16 -43.03 20.93
N SER A 176 38.49 -41.72 20.91
CA SER A 176 39.58 -41.10 21.71
C SER A 176 40.90 -40.61 21.05
N VAL A 177 41.34 -39.49 21.63
CA VAL A 177 42.68 -38.87 21.77
C VAL A 177 43.43 -38.18 20.59
N ASP A 178 43.87 -36.95 20.93
CA ASP A 178 45.18 -36.33 20.64
C ASP A 178 45.52 -35.79 19.21
N VAL A 179 46.27 -34.69 19.02
CA VAL A 179 46.63 -33.50 19.85
C VAL A 179 47.30 -32.41 18.95
N VAL A 180 47.74 -31.27 19.52
CA VAL A 180 48.48 -30.09 18.93
C VAL A 180 47.74 -29.20 17.89
N SER A 181 47.72 -27.86 17.89
CA SER A 181 48.40 -26.71 18.57
C SER A 181 49.30 -25.88 17.63
N ALA A 182 48.99 -24.57 17.43
CA ALA A 182 49.86 -23.43 17.82
C ALA A 182 49.49 -22.05 17.18
N GLY A 183 49.34 -21.01 18.03
CA GLY A 183 49.62 -19.58 17.75
C GLY A 183 48.56 -18.71 17.02
N GLY A 184 48.22 -17.49 17.46
CA GLY A 184 48.52 -16.81 18.74
C GLY A 184 48.24 -15.28 18.76
N THR A 185 47.87 -14.73 19.93
CA THR A 185 48.04 -13.32 20.43
C THR A 185 47.32 -12.15 19.70
N ASN A 186 46.74 -11.09 20.29
CA ASN A 186 46.67 -10.45 21.65
C ASN A 186 45.23 -9.86 21.86
N ALA A 187 44.58 -9.76 23.03
CA ALA A 187 44.88 -9.05 24.32
C ALA A 187 44.98 -7.50 24.17
N CYS A 188 44.51 -6.59 25.05
CA CYS A 188 43.73 -6.58 26.32
C CYS A 188 43.20 -5.13 26.56
N GLY A 189 42.32 -4.74 27.52
CA GLY A 189 41.48 -5.49 28.48
C GLY A 189 41.16 -4.71 29.79
N VAL A 190 39.88 -4.73 30.24
CA VAL A 190 39.39 -4.57 31.65
C VAL A 190 39.40 -3.18 32.35
N HIS A 191 38.28 -2.78 33.00
CA HIS A 191 38.12 -2.37 34.44
C HIS A 191 36.69 -1.86 34.76
N ALA A 192 36.29 -1.82 36.05
CA ALA A 192 34.89 -1.84 36.52
C ALA A 192 34.59 -0.99 37.79
N ALA A 193 33.29 -0.89 38.15
CA ALA A 193 32.68 -0.37 39.40
C ALA A 193 32.72 1.18 39.61
N ASP A 194 31.88 1.86 40.43
CA ASP A 194 30.84 1.47 41.41
C ASP A 194 29.83 2.63 41.71
N GLY A 195 28.73 2.36 42.45
CA GLY A 195 27.91 3.32 43.24
C GLY A 195 26.66 3.95 42.57
N SER A 196 25.40 3.76 43.03
CA SER A 196 24.74 4.22 44.30
C SER A 196 24.27 5.70 44.22
N GLU A 197 23.05 6.15 44.60
CA GLU A 197 21.85 5.58 45.24
C GLU A 197 20.61 6.53 45.05
N GLY A 198 19.39 6.14 45.47
CA GLY A 198 18.35 7.10 45.90
C GLY A 198 16.89 6.96 45.43
N GLU A 199 16.11 6.10 46.11
CA GLU A 199 14.69 6.27 46.59
C GLU A 199 13.59 6.89 45.67
N GLY A 200 12.29 6.54 45.68
CA GLY A 200 11.39 5.72 46.51
C GLY A 200 9.94 6.26 46.27
N GLN A 201 8.81 5.60 46.53
CA GLN A 201 8.44 4.28 47.10
C GLN A 201 7.11 3.80 46.44
N ALA A 202 6.51 2.67 46.84
CA ALA A 202 5.21 2.18 46.33
C ALA A 202 4.40 1.38 47.39
N GLN A 203 3.07 1.32 47.23
CA GLN A 203 2.10 0.40 47.90
C GLN A 203 0.92 0.19 46.91
N ARG A 204 0.22 -0.95 46.70
CA ARG A 204 -0.04 -2.28 47.33
C ARG A 204 -1.37 -2.46 48.10
N HIS A 205 -1.82 -3.73 48.12
CA HIS A 205 -3.14 -4.26 48.48
C HIS A 205 -3.28 -4.65 49.97
N PRO A 206 -4.47 -5.12 50.44
CA PRO A 206 -4.65 -6.57 50.70
C PRO A 206 -6.10 -7.16 50.50
N PRO A 207 -6.35 -8.48 50.74
CA PRO A 207 -7.59 -9.22 50.39
C PRO A 207 -8.34 -9.92 51.58
N GLY A 208 -9.42 -10.69 51.28
CA GLY A 208 -10.21 -11.55 52.22
C GLY A 208 -11.62 -10.99 52.55
N GLU A 209 -12.69 -11.72 52.90
CA GLU A 209 -12.93 -13.15 53.21
C GLU A 209 -14.37 -13.61 52.81
N VAL A 210 -14.82 -14.79 53.26
CA VAL A 210 -16.04 -15.56 52.83
C VAL A 210 -17.21 -15.41 53.83
N GLY A 211 -18.48 -15.55 53.39
CA GLY A 211 -19.64 -15.74 54.27
C GLY A 211 -20.99 -15.89 53.53
N ASP A 212 -21.87 -16.77 54.02
CA ASP A 212 -23.05 -17.30 53.31
C ASP A 212 -24.40 -16.55 53.54
N ASP A 213 -25.33 -16.85 52.61
CA ASP A 213 -26.77 -17.13 52.78
C ASP A 213 -27.91 -16.07 52.80
N ASP A 214 -29.00 -16.54 52.16
CA ASP A 214 -30.44 -16.20 52.25
C ASP A 214 -31.06 -14.92 51.60
N ASN A 215 -32.37 -15.04 51.35
CA ASN A 215 -33.17 -14.44 50.27
C ASN A 215 -33.66 -12.99 50.51
N GLY A 216 -34.00 -12.30 49.40
CA GLY A 216 -34.75 -11.05 49.42
C GLY A 216 -35.20 -10.57 48.03
N GLU A 217 -36.39 -10.97 47.59
CA GLU A 217 -37.00 -10.46 46.35
C GLU A 217 -37.25 -8.95 46.43
N THR A 218 -36.63 -8.16 45.53
CA THR A 218 -37.18 -6.85 45.15
C THR A 218 -37.07 -6.62 43.65
N SER A 219 -38.22 -6.40 43.01
CA SER A 219 -38.30 -6.15 41.57
C SER A 219 -37.70 -4.78 41.22
N SER A 220 -36.67 -4.77 40.37
CA SER A 220 -36.41 -3.64 39.47
C SER A 220 -36.07 -4.21 38.09
N VAL A 221 -36.68 -3.64 37.05
CA VAL A 221 -36.68 -4.22 35.70
C VAL A 221 -35.27 -4.12 35.11
N ALA A 222 -34.58 -5.26 35.06
CA ALA A 222 -33.29 -5.37 34.40
C ALA A 222 -33.49 -5.15 32.89
N ARG A 223 -32.96 -4.03 32.38
CA ARG A 223 -32.74 -3.84 30.93
C ARG A 223 -31.97 -5.05 30.41
N SER A 224 -32.43 -5.61 29.31
CA SER A 224 -31.74 -6.74 28.69
C SER A 224 -30.35 -6.32 28.23
N LEU A 225 -29.38 -7.25 28.29
CA LEU A 225 -28.00 -6.94 27.91
C LEU A 225 -27.92 -6.41 26.46
N ASP A 226 -28.77 -6.95 25.57
CA ASP A 226 -28.91 -6.52 24.18
C ASP A 226 -29.39 -5.07 24.05
N GLU A 227 -30.37 -4.61 24.83
CA GLU A 227 -30.81 -3.20 24.82
C GLU A 227 -29.64 -2.26 25.19
N VAL A 228 -28.81 -2.63 26.18
CA VAL A 228 -27.66 -1.80 26.58
C VAL A 228 -26.56 -1.82 25.52
N VAL A 229 -26.37 -2.95 24.81
CA VAL A 229 -25.39 -3.08 23.72
C VAL A 229 -25.83 -2.31 22.47
N ASP A 230 -27.11 -2.35 22.12
CA ASP A 230 -27.70 -1.59 21.01
C ASP A 230 -27.70 -0.08 21.30
N GLU A 231 -28.09 0.35 22.51
CA GLU A 231 -28.08 1.76 22.91
C GLU A 231 -26.62 2.29 22.89
N ALA A 232 -25.65 1.51 23.36
CA ALA A 232 -24.21 1.81 23.22
C ALA A 232 -23.67 1.71 21.77
N ALA A 233 -24.32 0.98 20.86
CA ALA A 233 -23.98 0.96 19.43
C ALA A 233 -24.53 2.19 18.70
N ILE A 234 -25.71 2.67 19.10
CA ILE A 234 -26.35 3.89 18.61
C ILE A 234 -25.57 5.13 19.08
N GLU A 235 -25.16 5.20 20.35
CA GLU A 235 -24.28 6.28 20.85
C GLU A 235 -22.92 6.30 20.12
N ARG A 236 -22.32 5.12 19.88
CA ARG A 236 -21.08 5.00 19.08
C ARG A 236 -21.27 5.36 17.60
N ARG A 237 -22.49 5.30 17.05
CA ARG A 237 -22.81 5.91 15.74
C ARG A 237 -22.94 7.42 15.83
N GLY A 238 -23.55 7.95 16.88
CA GLY A 238 -23.74 9.40 17.09
C GLY A 238 -22.44 10.19 17.31
N GLN A 239 -21.42 9.56 17.91
CA GLN A 239 -20.13 10.21 18.17
C GLN A 239 -19.10 10.08 17.02
N ARG A 240 -19.43 9.40 15.91
CA ARG A 240 -18.56 9.40 14.73
C ARG A 240 -18.54 10.80 14.12
N GLN A 241 -17.41 11.49 14.28
CA GLN A 241 -17.10 12.73 13.57
C GLN A 241 -17.44 12.53 12.09
N GLN A 242 -18.40 13.31 11.58
CA GLN A 242 -18.75 13.25 10.16
C GLN A 242 -17.49 13.52 9.34
N ASN A 243 -17.14 12.56 8.49
CA ASN A 243 -16.01 12.68 7.61
C ASN A 243 -16.29 13.82 6.62
N VAL A 244 -15.65 14.96 6.84
CA VAL A 244 -15.84 16.23 6.09
C VAL A 244 -15.60 16.11 4.58
N ASN A 245 -14.99 15.01 4.11
CA ASN A 245 -14.89 14.69 2.69
C ASN A 245 -16.25 14.30 2.05
N PHE A 246 -17.26 13.98 2.86
CA PHE A 246 -18.60 13.60 2.42
C PHE A 246 -19.66 14.55 2.98
N ASN A 247 -20.69 14.79 2.18
CA ASN A 247 -21.91 15.47 2.59
C ASN A 247 -22.80 14.51 3.44
N PRO A 248 -23.78 15.03 4.20
CA PRO A 248 -24.68 14.19 5.01
C PRO A 248 -25.54 13.20 4.20
N ASP A 249 -25.70 13.42 2.90
CA ASP A 249 -26.37 12.52 1.95
C ASP A 249 -25.46 11.37 1.43
N GLY A 250 -24.20 11.34 1.84
CA GLY A 250 -23.20 10.36 1.41
C GLY A 250 -22.50 10.67 0.08
N THR A 251 -22.85 11.78 -0.59
CA THR A 251 -22.11 12.29 -1.77
C THR A 251 -20.76 12.87 -1.35
N VAL A 252 -19.82 12.95 -2.29
CA VAL A 252 -18.51 13.59 -2.03
C VAL A 252 -18.70 15.10 -1.94
N ASN A 253 -18.15 15.71 -0.90
CA ASN A 253 -18.12 17.17 -0.76
C ASN A 253 -17.06 17.75 -1.72
N GLU A 254 -17.44 17.92 -3.01
CA GLU A 254 -16.54 18.39 -4.05
C GLU A 254 -15.83 19.71 -3.70
N GLU A 255 -16.53 20.63 -3.02
CA GLU A 255 -15.95 21.93 -2.67
C GLU A 255 -14.88 21.80 -1.60
N TYR A 256 -15.14 21.01 -0.55
CA TYR A 256 -14.15 20.69 0.48
C TYR A 256 -12.95 19.94 -0.11
N VAL A 257 -13.18 18.88 -0.90
CA VAL A 257 -12.11 18.08 -1.51
C VAL A 257 -11.28 18.93 -2.49
N ARG A 258 -11.90 19.75 -3.36
CA ARG A 258 -11.18 20.67 -4.25
C ARG A 258 -10.44 21.77 -3.49
N SER A 259 -10.89 22.16 -2.30
CA SER A 259 -10.19 23.10 -1.41
C SER A 259 -8.99 22.44 -0.74
N GLN A 260 -9.14 21.20 -0.26
CA GLN A 260 -8.10 20.35 0.33
C GLN A 260 -6.96 20.10 -0.67
N VAL A 261 -7.29 19.66 -1.89
CA VAL A 261 -6.33 19.42 -2.98
C VAL A 261 -5.61 20.71 -3.35
N ARG A 262 -6.32 21.84 -3.57
CA ARG A 262 -5.68 23.14 -3.85
C ARG A 262 -4.76 23.61 -2.71
N ARG A 263 -5.11 23.34 -1.45
CA ARG A 263 -4.28 23.66 -0.28
C ARG A 263 -3.01 22.79 -0.23
N ASN A 264 -3.11 21.51 -0.58
CA ASN A 264 -1.96 20.60 -0.63
C ASN A 264 -1.01 20.93 -1.78
N ILE A 265 -1.52 21.20 -2.99
CA ILE A 265 -0.71 21.67 -4.13
C ILE A 265 0.05 22.95 -3.74
N ARG A 266 -0.65 23.97 -3.20
CA ARG A 266 0.00 25.21 -2.72
C ARG A 266 1.05 24.97 -1.62
N ARG A 267 0.86 23.98 -0.75
CA ARG A 267 1.87 23.61 0.27
C ARG A 267 3.10 22.98 -0.38
N GLN A 268 2.91 22.10 -1.37
CA GLN A 268 3.97 21.45 -2.12
C GLN A 268 4.77 22.45 -2.96
N ASP A 269 4.08 23.35 -3.68
CA ASP A 269 4.68 24.46 -4.43
C ASP A 269 5.50 25.38 -3.51
N ASN A 270 4.92 25.80 -2.38
CA ASN A 270 5.63 26.60 -1.38
C ASN A 270 6.84 25.86 -0.78
N HIS A 271 6.75 24.53 -0.59
CA HIS A 271 7.86 23.75 -0.08
C HIS A 271 8.99 23.63 -1.11
N GLN A 272 8.67 23.34 -2.38
CA GLN A 272 9.65 23.35 -3.47
C GLN A 272 10.27 24.74 -3.69
N PHE A 273 9.48 25.80 -3.60
CA PHE A 273 9.95 27.18 -3.70
C PHE A 273 10.92 27.53 -2.56
N ASN A 274 10.59 27.16 -1.33
CA ASN A 274 11.47 27.36 -0.17
C ASN A 274 12.77 26.53 -0.28
N LEU A 275 12.70 25.28 -0.74
CA LEU A 275 13.89 24.45 -1.02
C LEU A 275 14.76 25.09 -2.13
N GLY A 276 14.12 25.61 -3.19
CA GLY A 276 14.79 26.34 -4.27
C GLY A 276 15.49 27.62 -3.78
N LEU A 277 14.81 28.43 -2.97
CA LEU A 277 15.40 29.58 -2.30
C LEU A 277 16.58 29.18 -1.41
N HIS A 278 16.43 28.13 -0.59
CA HIS A 278 17.50 27.69 0.30
C HIS A 278 18.73 27.21 -0.47
N ARG A 279 18.53 26.43 -1.55
CA ARG A 279 19.59 26.01 -2.49
C ARG A 279 20.27 27.21 -3.17
N ASN A 280 19.52 28.22 -3.55
CA ASN A 280 20.05 29.44 -4.19
C ASN A 280 20.83 30.32 -3.19
N VAL A 281 20.36 30.44 -1.95
CA VAL A 281 21.09 31.13 -0.85
C VAL A 281 22.38 30.40 -0.50
N GLN A 282 22.37 29.07 -0.44
CA GLN A 282 23.58 28.26 -0.22
C GLN A 282 24.60 28.43 -1.35
N LYS A 283 24.16 28.37 -2.63
CA LYS A 283 25.02 28.67 -3.79
C LYS A 283 25.59 30.09 -3.73
N GLY A 284 24.79 31.08 -3.33
CA GLY A 284 25.23 32.46 -3.13
C GLY A 284 26.31 32.59 -2.05
N ARG A 285 26.14 31.92 -0.90
CA ARG A 285 27.13 31.86 0.18
C ARG A 285 28.42 31.16 -0.25
N GLN A 286 28.34 30.05 -0.98
CA GLN A 286 29.51 29.37 -1.54
C GLN A 286 30.28 30.28 -2.51
N LYS A 287 29.58 30.96 -3.45
CA LYS A 287 30.19 31.90 -4.38
C LYS A 287 30.87 33.09 -3.68
N GLN A 288 30.30 33.60 -2.58
CA GLN A 288 30.96 34.60 -1.73
C GLN A 288 32.18 34.03 -0.99
N LYS A 289 32.13 32.80 -0.48
CA LYS A 289 33.27 32.14 0.19
C LYS A 289 34.44 31.98 -0.77
N ILE A 290 34.19 31.47 -1.98
CA ILE A 290 35.19 31.35 -3.05
C ILE A 290 35.78 32.73 -3.42
N ARG A 291 34.93 33.77 -3.58
CA ARG A 291 35.42 35.12 -3.89
C ARG A 291 36.27 35.73 -2.77
N ARG A 292 36.00 35.39 -1.50
CA ARG A 292 36.86 35.79 -0.35
C ARG A 292 38.18 35.02 -0.35
N GLN A 293 38.16 33.71 -0.63
CA GLN A 293 39.38 32.89 -0.73
C GLN A 293 40.29 33.38 -1.87
N ILE A 294 39.74 33.70 -3.05
CA ILE A 294 40.49 34.31 -4.15
C ILE A 294 41.09 35.65 -3.70
N LYS A 295 40.31 36.54 -3.05
CA LYS A 295 40.83 37.83 -2.59
C LYS A 295 41.93 37.70 -1.53
N GLN A 296 41.88 36.70 -0.66
CA GLN A 296 42.94 36.41 0.32
C GLN A 296 44.17 35.76 -0.33
N GLY A 297 43.98 34.89 -1.32
CA GLY A 297 45.07 34.33 -2.14
C GLY A 297 45.75 35.37 -3.05
N MET A 298 45.08 36.47 -3.36
CA MET A 298 45.67 37.60 -4.09
C MET A 298 46.39 38.61 -3.18
N SER A 299 46.22 38.57 -1.85
CA SER A 299 46.98 39.43 -0.91
C SER A 299 48.20 38.75 -0.30
N ASN A 300 48.28 37.42 -0.39
CA ASN A 300 49.46 36.65 0.00
C ASN A 300 50.12 36.16 -1.29
N GLY A 301 51.25 36.77 -1.65
CA GLY A 301 51.86 36.67 -2.98
C GLY A 301 52.00 35.25 -3.51
N PHE A 302 51.26 34.96 -4.59
CA PHE A 302 51.42 33.79 -5.46
C PHE A 302 51.78 34.22 -6.90
N PHE A 303 52.19 35.49 -7.06
CA PHE A 303 52.67 36.14 -8.28
C PHE A 303 53.77 37.14 -7.89
N ASP A 304 54.81 36.62 -7.25
CA ASP A 304 56.20 37.11 -7.18
C ASP A 304 57.08 35.94 -6.67
#